data_AF-A0A023G233-F1
#
_entry.id   AF-A0A023G233-F1
#
_cell.length_a   1.000
_cell.length_b   1.000
_cell.length_c   1.000
_cell.angle_alpha   90.00
_cell.angle_beta   90.00
_cell.angle_gamma   90.00
#
_symmetry.space_group_name_H-M   'P 1'
#
loop_
_entity.id
_entity.type
_entity.pdbx_description
1 polymer ?
#
loop_
_entity_poly.entity_id
_entity_poly.type
_entity_poly.pdbx_seq_one_letter_code
_entity_poly.pdbx_strand_id
1 'polypeptide(L)' 'MILYLFALHLFVVALGEDRRCQIRYLVDDYCDSDDDSERETLFTYDQESSQCVYAESCSQETRALLFRNMQECISTCHAP' A
#
# COMPACT_ATOMS: atom_id res chain seq x y z
N MET A 1 34.09 3.93 32.16
CA MET A 1 33.58 4.87 31.15
C MET A 1 33.16 4.10 29.90
N ILE A 2 31.95 3.54 29.88
CA ILE A 2 31.34 2.90 28.69
C ILE A 2 29.81 3.11 28.79
N LEU A 3 29.34 4.36 28.73
CA LEU A 3 27.92 4.70 28.95
C LEU A 3 27.31 5.52 27.80
N TYR A 4 27.85 5.41 26.58
CA TYR A 4 27.44 6.29 25.46
C TYR A 4 27.12 5.56 24.14
N LEU A 5 26.79 4.25 24.14
CA LEU A 5 26.58 3.52 22.88
C LEU A 5 25.14 3.01 22.63
N PHE A 6 24.17 3.31 23.48
CA PHE A 6 22.78 2.82 23.31
C PHE A 6 21.78 3.93 22.94
N ALA A 7 22.09 4.76 21.96
CA ALA A 7 21.18 5.83 21.50
C ALA A 7 20.83 5.77 19.99
N LEU A 8 21.21 4.73 19.25
CA LEU A 8 21.22 4.77 17.78
C LEU A 8 20.38 3.71 17.05
N HIS A 9 19.45 3.01 17.72
CA HIS A 9 18.66 1.95 17.07
C HIS A 9 17.14 2.08 17.21
N LEU A 10 16.59 3.29 17.13
CA LEU A 10 15.12 3.47 17.06
C LEU A 10 14.73 4.31 15.85
N PHE A 11 15.12 3.86 14.66
CA PHE A 11 14.32 4.10 13.45
C PHE A 11 13.81 2.75 12.98
N VAL A 12 12.92 2.15 13.78
CA VAL A 12 12.07 1.07 13.29
C VAL A 12 11.13 1.73 12.31
N VAL A 13 11.39 1.49 11.03
CA VAL A 13 10.55 1.90 9.91
C VAL A 13 9.15 1.35 10.17
N ALA A 14 8.24 2.24 10.56
CA ALA A 14 6.81 1.97 10.59
C ALA A 14 6.34 1.90 9.14
N LEU A 15 6.64 0.80 8.43
CA LEU A 15 5.79 0.39 7.31
C LEU A 15 4.39 0.24 7.92
N GLY A 16 3.51 1.18 7.58
CA GLY A 16 2.29 1.47 8.31
C GLY A 16 1.53 0.22 8.73
N GLU A 17 0.97 0.24 9.94
CA GLU A 17 0.12 -0.84 10.47
C GLU A 17 -1.11 -1.12 9.58
N ASP A 18 -1.35 -0.28 8.56
CA ASP A 18 -2.37 -0.50 7.56
C ASP A 18 -2.04 -1.73 6.69
N ARG A 19 -2.95 -2.71 6.73
CA ARG A 19 -2.86 -3.96 5.98
C ARG A 19 -2.70 -3.71 4.47
N ARG A 20 -3.23 -2.60 3.93
CA ARG A 20 -3.10 -2.22 2.51
C ARG A 20 -1.66 -1.94 2.09
N CYS A 21 -0.78 -1.54 3.01
CA CYS A 21 0.65 -1.39 2.74
C CYS A 21 1.40 -2.73 2.74
N GLN A 22 0.79 -3.77 3.29
CA GLN A 22 1.37 -5.12 3.42
C GLN A 22 0.90 -6.09 2.34
N ILE A 23 -0.24 -5.80 1.72
CA ILE A 23 -0.84 -6.64 0.66
C ILE A 23 -0.27 -6.21 -0.69
N ARG A 24 0.26 -7.19 -1.45
CA ARG A 24 0.45 -7.02 -2.89
C ARG A 24 -0.90 -7.13 -3.58
N TYR A 25 -1.37 -6.04 -4.15
CA TYR A 25 -2.59 -6.03 -4.96
C TYR A 25 -2.22 -6.11 -6.44
N LEU A 26 -2.60 -7.21 -7.10
CA LEU A 26 -2.54 -7.36 -8.55
C LEU A 26 -3.96 -7.45 -9.06
N VAL A 27 -4.32 -6.62 -10.04
CA VAL A 27 -5.70 -6.59 -10.58
C VAL A 27 -6.14 -7.99 -11.02
N ASP A 28 -5.26 -8.74 -11.69
CA ASP A 28 -5.53 -10.09 -12.19
C ASP A 28 -5.76 -11.14 -11.09
N ASP A 29 -5.33 -10.89 -9.85
CA ASP A 29 -5.58 -11.80 -8.71
C ASP A 29 -6.99 -11.64 -8.13
N TYR A 30 -7.64 -10.49 -8.37
CA TYR A 30 -8.92 -10.14 -7.77
C TYR A 30 -10.05 -9.89 -8.77
N CYS A 31 -9.70 -9.52 -10.00
CA CYS A 31 -10.64 -9.10 -11.02
C CYS A 31 -10.52 -10.03 -12.23
N ASP A 32 -11.60 -10.76 -12.51
CA ASP A 32 -11.68 -11.56 -13.73
C ASP A 32 -11.71 -10.64 -14.96
N SER A 33 -11.02 -11.05 -16.02
CA SER A 33 -10.96 -10.28 -17.29
C SER A 33 -12.30 -10.18 -18.00
N ASP A 34 -13.22 -11.09 -17.69
CA ASP A 34 -14.54 -11.21 -18.32
C ASP A 34 -15.66 -10.59 -17.46
N ASP A 35 -15.31 -9.96 -16.34
CA ASP A 35 -16.29 -9.28 -15.49
C ASP A 35 -16.60 -7.87 -16.04
N ASP A 36 -17.87 -7.65 -16.39
CA ASP A 36 -18.42 -6.36 -16.85
C ASP A 36 -18.63 -5.37 -15.68
N SER A 37 -18.08 -5.66 -14.50
CA SER A 37 -18.17 -4.82 -13.33
C SER A 37 -17.46 -3.47 -13.54
N GLU A 38 -18.06 -2.41 -13.00
CA GLU A 38 -17.51 -1.06 -13.12
C GLU A 38 -16.11 -1.00 -12.49
N ARG A 39 -15.11 -0.67 -13.31
CA ARG A 39 -13.74 -0.47 -12.85
C ARG A 39 -13.53 0.95 -12.36
N GLU A 40 -13.01 1.10 -11.15
CA GLU A 40 -12.60 2.38 -10.57
C GLU A 40 -11.08 2.40 -10.41
N THR A 41 -10.43 3.43 -10.96
CA THR A 41 -9.00 3.66 -10.78
C THR A 41 -8.72 4.26 -9.40
N LEU A 42 -7.93 3.55 -8.62
CA LEU A 42 -7.52 3.86 -7.25
C LEU A 42 -6.00 3.68 -7.11
N PHE A 43 -5.49 3.64 -5.88
CA PHE A 43 -4.05 3.56 -5.61
C PHE A 43 -3.72 2.39 -4.68
N THR A 44 -2.60 1.72 -4.94
CA THR A 44 -2.05 0.69 -4.05
C THR A 44 -0.58 0.99 -3.77
N TYR A 45 -0.07 0.48 -2.66
CA TYR A 45 1.36 0.47 -2.40
C TYR A 45 1.99 -0.75 -3.06
N ASP A 46 2.92 -0.53 -3.97
CA ASP A 46 3.74 -1.58 -4.55
C ASP A 46 5.01 -1.76 -3.71
N GLN A 47 5.14 -2.93 -3.10
CA GLN A 47 6.28 -3.26 -2.25
C GLN A 47 7.58 -3.44 -3.06
N GLU A 48 7.49 -3.86 -4.33
CA GLU A 48 8.66 -4.11 -5.15
C GLU A 48 9.37 -2.80 -5.53
N SER A 49 8.62 -1.80 -5.98
CA SER A 49 9.14 -0.44 -6.24
C SER A 49 9.20 0.43 -4.99
N SER A 50 8.56 0.03 -3.89
CA SER A 50 8.33 0.86 -2.70
C SER A 50 7.60 2.17 -3.03
N GLN A 51 6.70 2.16 -4.01
CA GLN A 51 5.97 3.34 -4.48
C GLN A 51 4.46 3.13 -4.45
N CYS A 52 3.71 4.23 -4.36
CA CYS A 52 2.28 4.22 -4.59
C CYS A 52 1.99 4.29 -6.10
N VAL A 53 1.23 3.32 -6.61
CA VAL A 53 0.91 3.17 -8.03
C VAL A 53 -0.59 3.09 -8.24
N TYR A 54 -1.04 3.31 -9.49
CA TYR A 54 -2.43 3.13 -9.85
C TYR A 54 -2.82 1.65 -9.87
N ALA A 55 -4.04 1.36 -9.44
CA ALA A 55 -4.67 0.05 -9.52
C ALA A 55 -6.15 0.19 -9.83
N GLU A 56 -6.79 -0.87 -10.31
CA GLU A 56 -8.23 -0.88 -10.59
C GLU A 56 -8.96 -1.77 -9.59
N SER A 57 -10.06 -1.28 -9.03
CA SER A 57 -11.03 -2.13 -8.32
C SER A 57 -12.15 -2.55 -9.27
N CYS A 58 -12.57 -3.81 -9.19
CA CYS A 58 -13.74 -4.37 -9.87
C CYS A 58 -14.95 -4.53 -8.94
N SER A 59 -14.81 -4.27 -7.64
CA SER A 59 -15.88 -4.48 -6.66
C SER A 59 -15.70 -3.61 -5.43
N GLN A 60 -16.73 -3.56 -4.57
CA GLN A 60 -16.63 -2.87 -3.29
C GLN A 60 -15.59 -3.52 -2.36
N GLU A 61 -15.39 -4.83 -2.48
CA GLU A 61 -14.40 -5.58 -1.69
C GLU A 61 -12.98 -5.20 -2.09
N THR A 62 -12.68 -5.18 -3.39
CA THR A 62 -11.37 -4.76 -3.90
C THR A 62 -11.09 -3.29 -3.65
N ARG A 63 -12.11 -2.43 -3.76
CA ARG A 63 -12.01 -1.02 -3.38
C ARG A 63 -11.58 -0.82 -1.93
N ALA A 64 -11.98 -1.69 -1.01
CA ALA A 64 -11.58 -1.61 0.40
C ALA A 64 -10.10 -1.95 0.64
N LEU A 65 -9.44 -2.61 -0.33
CA LEU A 65 -8.02 -2.92 -0.30
C LEU A 65 -7.15 -1.79 -0.86
N LEU A 66 -7.75 -0.76 -1.46
CA LEU A 66 -7.08 0.32 -2.16
C LEU A 66 -7.23 1.65 -1.43
N PHE A 67 -6.40 2.62 -1.82
CA PHE A 67 -6.43 4.00 -1.35
C PHE A 67 -7.18 4.88 -2.35
N ARG A 68 -7.93 5.88 -1.85
CA ARG A 68 -8.75 6.74 -2.70
C ARG A 68 -7.95 7.74 -3.50
N ASN A 69 -6.78 8.12 -3.01
CA ASN A 69 -5.90 9.06 -3.66
C ASN A 69 -4.44 8.79 -3.33
N MET A 70 -3.55 9.29 -4.18
CA MET A 70 -2.11 9.13 -4.06
C MET A 70 -1.57 9.63 -2.71
N GLN A 71 -2.05 10.77 -2.22
CA GLN A 71 -1.55 11.37 -0.98
C GLN A 71 -1.89 10.53 0.26
N GLU A 72 -3.07 9.89 0.27
CA GLU A 72 -3.46 8.93 1.31
C GLU A 72 -2.51 7.73 1.33
N CYS A 73 -2.20 7.16 0.15
CA CYS A 73 -1.27 6.04 0.04
C CYS A 73 0.13 6.41 0.53
N ILE A 74 0.68 7.54 0.06
CA ILE A 74 2.04 8.00 0.44
C ILE A 74 2.12 8.25 1.94
N SER A 75 1.14 8.95 2.50
CA SER A 75 1.16 9.27 3.93
C SER A 75 0.94 8.05 4.82
N THR A 76 0.15 7.07 4.39
CA THR A 76 -0.13 5.85 5.17
C THR A 76 1.01 4.84 5.09
N CYS A 77 1.58 4.63 3.91
CA CYS A 77 2.62 3.63 3.68
C CYS A 77 4.04 4.19 3.79
N HIS A 78 4.19 5.49 4.00
CA HIS A 78 5.48 6.20 4.03
C HIS A 78 6.30 5.97 2.76
N ALA A 79 5.63 6.01 1.60
CA ALA A 79 6.29 5.91 0.31
C ALA A 79 7.22 7.14 0.07
N PRO A 80 8.39 6.95 -0.56
CA PRO A 80 9.39 7.99 -0.80
C PRO A 80 9.02 8.94 -1.96
#